data_AF-A0A915LIE3-F1
#
_entry.id   AF-A0A915LIE3-F1
#
_cell.length_a   1.000
_cell.length_b   1.000
_cell.length_c   1.000
_cell.angle_alpha   90.00
_cell.angle_beta   90.00
_cell.angle_gamma   90.00
#
_symmetry.space_group_name_H-M   'P 1'
#
loop_
_entity.id
_entity.type
_entity.pdbx_description
1 polymer ?
#
loop_
_entity_poly.entity_id
_entity_poly.type
_entity_poly.pdbx_seq_one_letter_code
_entity_poly.pdbx_strand_id
1 'polypeptide(L)'
;MFQVSMITYSGNHYRREIYPWNFAKNNEEFKKIVKDIRPIGGTTNTYEAMKLAVKLMETRNKTIPTLVMVVTDGRSAVDPKEPSQQLQRIPNTWVFAAATGDPHLANK
;
A
#
# COMPACT_ATOMS: atom_id res chain seq x y z
N MET A 1 19.77 6.22 4.76
CA MET A 1 18.90 6.67 3.66
C MET A 1 17.61 5.88 3.74
N PHE A 2 16.45 6.54 3.66
CA PHE A 2 15.16 5.85 3.71
C PHE A 2 14.91 5.13 2.38
N GLN A 3 14.48 3.87 2.45
CA GLN A 3 14.07 3.10 1.27
C GLN A 3 12.55 3.11 1.22
N VAL A 4 11.99 3.36 0.05
CA VAL A 4 10.54 3.35 -0.17
C VAL A 4 10.21 2.27 -1.18
N SER A 5 9.11 1.58 -0.94
CA SER A 5 8.39 0.78 -1.90
C SER A 5 6.93 1.20 -1.88
N MET A 6 6.20 0.98 -2.98
CA MET A 6 4.84 1.48 -3.12
C MET A 6 4.04 0.56 -4.04
N ILE A 7 2.76 0.39 -3.71
CA ILE A 7 1.81 -0.35 -4.52
C ILE A 7 0.66 0.61 -4.82
N THR A 8 0.41 0.88 -6.09
CA THR A 8 -0.82 1.54 -6.53
C THR A 8 -1.82 0.47 -6.92
N TYR A 9 -3.08 0.64 -6.57
CA TYR A 9 -4.10 -0.37 -6.81
C TYR A 9 -5.46 0.24 -7.13
N SER A 10 -6.21 -0.51 -7.93
CA SER A 10 -7.63 -0.34 -8.22
C SER A 10 -8.26 -1.74 -8.33
N GLY A 11 -9.54 -1.78 -8.68
CA GLY A 11 -10.34 -3.00 -8.68
C GLY A 11 -10.21 -3.85 -9.94
N ASN A 12 -11.27 -4.59 -10.28
CA ASN A 12 -11.24 -5.82 -11.10
C ASN A 12 -10.67 -5.71 -12.54
N HIS A 13 -10.31 -4.52 -13.02
CA HIS A 13 -9.53 -4.34 -14.25
C HIS A 13 -8.08 -3.93 -13.97
N TYR A 14 -7.38 -4.78 -13.20
CA TYR A 14 -5.97 -5.18 -13.35
C TYR A 14 -4.86 -4.13 -13.52
N ARG A 15 -5.05 -2.86 -13.20
CA ARG A 15 -3.92 -1.94 -13.08
C ARG A 15 -3.50 -1.83 -11.62
N ARG A 16 -2.45 -2.60 -11.30
CA ARG A 16 -1.64 -2.47 -10.09
C ARG A 16 -0.21 -2.23 -10.55
N GLU A 17 0.41 -1.16 -10.07
CA GLU A 17 1.84 -0.92 -10.30
C GLU A 17 2.57 -1.17 -8.99
N ILE A 18 3.60 -2.02 -9.08
CA ILE A 18 4.46 -2.35 -7.95
C ILE A 18 5.77 -1.60 -8.16
N TYR A 19 6.05 -0.67 -7.25
CA TYR A 19 7.31 0.04 -7.16
C TYR A 19 8.14 -0.66 -6.07
N PRO A 20 9.16 -1.45 -6.43
CA PRO A 20 9.93 -2.24 -5.48
C PRO A 20 10.79 -1.35 -4.58
N TRP A 21 11.40 -1.93 -3.55
CA TRP A 21 12.38 -1.22 -2.73
C TRP A 21 13.48 -0.59 -3.59
N ASN A 22 13.81 0.68 -3.32
CA ASN A 22 14.81 1.47 -4.05
C ASN A 22 14.46 1.75 -5.53
N PHE A 23 13.17 1.77 -5.89
CA PHE A 23 12.74 2.17 -7.24
C PHE A 23 13.15 3.61 -7.61
N ALA A 24 13.38 4.47 -6.62
CA ALA A 24 13.92 5.81 -6.79
C ALA A 24 15.25 5.93 -6.02
N LYS A 25 16.26 6.50 -6.66
CA LYS A 25 17.61 6.66 -6.12
C LYS A 25 17.76 7.89 -5.24
N ASN A 26 16.89 8.88 -5.42
CA ASN A 26 16.91 10.13 -4.66
C ASN A 26 15.50 10.74 -4.54
N ASN A 27 15.39 11.80 -3.74
CA ASN A 27 14.12 12.47 -3.46
C ASN A 27 13.50 13.14 -4.69
N GLU A 28 14.31 13.61 -5.64
CA GLU A 28 13.80 14.27 -6.86
C GLU A 28 13.15 13.25 -7.80
N GLU A 29 13.81 12.11 -8.00
CA GLU A 29 13.28 10.98 -8.77
C GLU A 29 12.01 10.42 -8.12
N PHE A 30 12.00 10.23 -6.80
CA PHE A 30 10.81 9.80 -6.07
C PHE A 30 9.64 10.76 -6.29
N LYS A 31 9.86 12.08 -6.13
CA LYS A 31 8.84 13.10 -6.34
C LYS A 31 8.31 13.10 -7.77
N LYS A 32 9.18 12.92 -8.76
CA LYS A 32 8.78 12.84 -10.17
C LYS A 32 7.87 11.64 -10.41
N ILE A 33 8.31 10.45 -10.00
CA ILE A 33 7.55 9.21 -10.18
C ILE A 33 6.18 9.32 -9.50
N VAL A 34 6.13 9.79 -8.24
CA VAL A 34 4.87 9.93 -7.50
C VAL A 34 3.92 10.93 -8.14
N LYS A 35 4.42 12.04 -8.69
CA LYS A 35 3.60 13.02 -9.42
C LYS A 35 3.04 12.49 -10.73
N ASP A 36 3.75 11.55 -11.37
CA ASP A 36 3.37 10.98 -12.66
C ASP A 36 2.38 9.80 -12.51
N ILE A 37 2.14 9.31 -11.29
CA ILE A 37 1.13 8.27 -11.02
C ILE A 37 -0.25 8.78 -11.43
N ARG A 38 -0.86 8.07 -12.38
CA ARG A 38 -2.22 8.38 -12.81
C ARG A 38 -3.23 7.73 -11.85
N PRO A 39 -4.28 8.45 -11.44
CA PRO A 39 -5.39 7.84 -10.71
C PRO A 39 -5.95 6.65 -11.49
N ILE A 40 -5.97 5.49 -10.85
CA ILE A 40 -6.53 4.29 -11.46
C ILE A 40 -7.98 4.19 -10.97
N GLY A 41 -8.91 4.68 -11.80
CA GLY A 41 -10.35 4.62 -11.49
C GLY A 41 -10.90 3.19 -11.53
N GLY A 42 -12.05 2.98 -10.89
CA GLY A 42 -12.75 1.69 -10.86
C GLY A 42 -13.19 1.29 -9.46
N THR A 43 -13.37 -0.01 -9.23
CA THR A 43 -13.58 -0.55 -7.87
C THR A 43 -12.28 -0.49 -7.06
N THR A 44 -12.31 -0.86 -5.79
CA THR A 44 -11.14 -0.88 -4.92
C THR A 44 -10.99 -2.28 -4.33
N ASN A 45 -9.84 -2.91 -4.55
CA ASN A 45 -9.52 -4.25 -4.04
C ASN A 45 -8.29 -4.17 -3.11
N THR A 46 -8.53 -3.70 -1.90
CA THR A 46 -7.51 -3.53 -0.87
C THR A 46 -6.93 -4.88 -0.43
N TYR A 47 -7.74 -5.94 -0.40
CA TYR A 47 -7.31 -7.29 -0.03
C TYR A 47 -6.14 -7.79 -0.90
N GLU A 48 -6.28 -7.74 -2.24
CA GLU A 48 -5.20 -8.19 -3.14
C GLU A 48 -3.97 -7.28 -3.08
N ALA A 49 -4.15 -5.97 -2.89
CA ALA A 49 -3.04 -5.05 -2.70
C ALA A 49 -2.24 -5.38 -1.43
N MET A 50 -2.91 -5.72 -0.35
CA MET A 50 -2.27 -6.08 0.91
C MET A 50 -1.54 -7.43 0.84
N LYS A 51 -2.06 -8.41 0.09
CA LYS A 51 -1.31 -9.65 -0.20
C LYS A 51 0.00 -9.39 -0.95
N LEU A 52 0.00 -8.44 -1.89
CA LEU A 52 1.22 -8.03 -2.58
C LEU A 52 2.18 -7.31 -1.62
N ALA A 53 1.66 -6.48 -0.72
CA ALA A 53 2.47 -5.83 0.31
C ALA A 53 3.16 -6.86 1.23
N VAL A 54 2.46 -7.93 1.63
CA VAL A 54 3.06 -9.03 2.41
C VAL A 54 4.25 -9.64 1.65
N LYS A 55 4.06 -10.00 0.38
CA LYS A 55 5.14 -10.54 -0.47
C LYS A 55 6.30 -9.55 -0.62
N LEU A 56 6.02 -8.26 -0.79
CA LEU A 56 7.06 -7.25 -0.94
C LEU A 56 7.87 -7.06 0.36
N MET A 57 7.22 -7.20 1.52
CA MET A 57 7.86 -7.16 2.82
C MET A 57 8.82 -8.34 3.07
N GLU A 58 8.69 -9.45 2.35
CA GLU A 58 9.65 -10.57 2.41
C GLU A 58 11.01 -10.18 1.83
N THR A 59 11.04 -9.25 0.88
CA THR A 59 12.25 -8.81 0.16
C THR A 59 12.97 -7.64 0.82
N ARG A 60 12.42 -7.09 1.91
CA ARG A 60 13.01 -5.94 2.62
C ARG A 60 14.28 -6.33 3.40
N ASN A 61 15.09 -5.33 3.73
CA ASN A 61 16.12 -5.49 4.75
C ASN A 61 15.49 -5.52 6.16
N LYS A 62 15.46 -6.70 6.79
CA LYS A 62 14.80 -6.94 8.09
C LYS A 62 15.45 -6.22 9.28
N THR A 63 16.69 -5.74 9.12
CA THR A 63 17.39 -4.95 10.16
C THR A 63 16.87 -3.52 10.28
N ILE A 64 16.15 -3.03 9.25
CA ILE A 64 15.65 -1.66 9.19
C ILE A 64 14.18 -1.63 9.66
N PRO A 65 13.84 -0.82 10.67
CA PRO A 65 12.46 -0.61 11.07
C PRO A 65 11.61 -0.11 9.90
N THR A 66 10.44 -0.72 9.67
CA THR A 66 9.60 -0.41 8.50
C THR A 66 8.22 0.10 8.90
N LEU A 67 7.78 1.16 8.23
CA LEU A 67 6.44 1.68 8.32
C LEU A 67 5.65 1.24 7.09
N VAL A 68 4.51 0.58 7.29
CA VAL A 68 3.54 0.29 6.24
C VAL A 68 2.36 1.24 6.40
N MET A 69 2.09 2.05 5.38
CA MET A 69 0.96 2.98 5.36
C MET A 69 0.01 2.58 4.25
N VAL A 70 -1.22 2.24 4.62
CA VAL A 70 -2.31 1.96 3.68
C VAL A 70 -3.13 3.23 3.54
N VAL A 71 -3.21 3.76 2.31
CA VAL A 71 -4.08 4.89 1.99
C VAL A 71 -5.23 4.36 1.12
N THR A 72 -6.46 4.62 1.51
CA THR A 72 -7.68 4.13 0.84
C THR A 72 -8.83 5.10 1.03
N ASP A 73 -9.84 5.07 0.18
CA ASP A 73 -11.09 5.84 0.32
C ASP A 73 -12.16 5.12 1.16
N GLY A 74 -11.83 3.94 1.72
CA GLY A 74 -12.64 3.25 2.72
C GLY A 74 -13.63 2.22 2.17
N ARG A 75 -13.66 1.97 0.86
CA ARG A 75 -14.49 0.89 0.27
C ARG A 75 -13.59 -0.20 -0.28
N SER A 76 -13.66 -1.42 0.25
CA SER A 76 -13.04 -2.61 -0.36
C SER A 76 -14.12 -3.65 -0.60
N ALA A 77 -14.11 -4.29 -1.77
CA ALA A 77 -15.06 -5.35 -2.08
C ALA A 77 -14.86 -6.61 -1.21
N VAL A 78 -13.65 -6.83 -0.73
CA VAL A 78 -13.25 -7.97 0.12
C VAL A 78 -12.57 -7.42 1.38
N ASP A 79 -12.91 -7.99 2.54
CA ASP A 79 -12.33 -7.61 3.83
C ASP A 79 -10.79 -7.86 3.83
N PRO A 80 -9.96 -6.81 3.98
CA PRO A 80 -8.51 -6.93 4.01
C PRO A 80 -7.93 -7.44 5.35
N LYS A 81 -8.75 -7.86 6.32
CA LYS A 81 -8.32 -8.24 7.66
C LYS A 81 -7.22 -9.29 7.71
N GLU A 82 -7.32 -10.35 6.92
CA GLU A 82 -6.34 -11.45 6.92
C GLU A 82 -4.91 -10.97 6.55
N PRO A 83 -4.68 -10.33 5.39
CA PRO A 83 -3.36 -9.82 5.04
C PRO A 83 -2.92 -8.65 5.94
N SER A 84 -3.86 -7.90 6.53
CA SER A 84 -3.56 -6.87 7.55
C SER A 84 -2.90 -7.47 8.78
N GLN A 85 -3.47 -8.57 9.30
CA GLN A 85 -2.92 -9.27 10.46
C GLN A 85 -1.57 -9.89 10.15
N GLN A 86 -1.36 -10.39 8.93
CA GLN A 86 -0.05 -10.86 8.49
C GLN A 86 1.00 -9.74 8.57
N LEU A 87 0.72 -8.55 8.01
CA LEU A 87 1.63 -7.40 8.07
C LEU A 87 1.92 -6.95 9.51
N GLN A 88 0.91 -6.92 10.37
CA GLN A 88 1.06 -6.53 11.78
C GLN A 88 1.94 -7.51 12.59
N ARG A 89 1.96 -8.79 12.21
CA ARG A 89 2.79 -9.81 12.86
C ARG A 89 4.26 -9.77 12.41
N ILE A 90 4.58 -9.03 11.34
CA ILE A 90 5.96 -8.92 10.88
C ILE A 90 6.77 -8.13 11.93
N PRO A 91 7.85 -8.71 12.51
CA PRO A 91 8.66 -8.02 13.50
C PRO A 91 9.22 -6.69 12.96
N ASN A 92 9.44 -5.72 13.84
CA ASN A 92 10.03 -4.42 13.47
C ASN A 92 9.22 -3.70 12.36
N THR A 93 7.90 -3.79 12.45
CA THR A 93 6.95 -3.21 11.48
C THR A 93 5.81 -2.52 12.22
N TRP A 94 5.44 -1.33 11.78
CA TRP A 94 4.21 -0.66 12.20
C TRP A 94 3.30 -0.48 11.00
N VAL A 95 2.01 -0.74 11.19
CA VAL A 95 1.00 -0.66 10.13
C VAL A 95 0.01 0.43 10.50
N PHE A 96 -0.18 1.39 9.61
CA PHE A 96 -1.17 2.46 9.75
C PHE A 96 -2.10 2.44 8.55
N ALA A 97 -3.36 2.83 8.79
CA ALA A 97 -4.34 3.05 7.74
C ALA A 97 -4.81 4.50 7.78
N ALA A 98 -4.81 5.15 6.63
CA ALA A 98 -5.38 6.46 6.40
C ALA A 98 -6.56 6.29 5.43
N ALA A 99 -7.77 6.51 5.93
CA ALA A 99 -8.98 6.46 5.13
C ALA A 99 -9.42 7.87 4.73
N THR A 100 -9.65 8.10 3.44
CA THR A 100 -10.17 9.36 2.89
C THR A 100 -11.58 9.13 2.39
N GLY A 101 -12.55 9.15 3.30
CA GLY A 101 -13.97 9.00 3.01
C GLY A 101 -14.78 9.61 4.14
N ASP A 102 -16.05 9.93 3.90
CA ASP A 102 -16.92 10.40 4.96
C ASP A 102 -17.12 9.27 6.00
N PRO A 103 -16.62 9.42 7.24
CA PRO A 103 -16.76 8.39 8.26
C PRO A 103 -18.22 8.07 8.58
N HIS A 104 -19.16 8.99 8.30
CA HIS A 104 -20.60 8.76 8.48
C HIS A 104 -21.21 7.79 7.45
N LEU A 105 -20.54 7.53 6.33
CA LEU A 105 -20.98 6.58 5.30
C LEU A 105 -20.38 5.18 5.47
N ALA A 106 -19.45 4.98 6.42
CA ALA A 106 -18.80 3.69 6.65
C ALA A 106 -19.69 2.68 7.42
N ASN A 107 -20.76 3.16 8.07
CA ASN A 107 -21.66 2.37 8.93
C ASN A 107 -23.11 2.28 8.40
N LYS A 108 -23.34 2.41 7.09
CA LYS A 108 -24.66 2.18 6.48
C LYS A 108 -24.68 0.96 5.60
#